data_AF-X5P935-F1
#
_entry.id   AF-X5P935-F1
#
_cell.length_a   1.000
_cell.length_b   1.000
_cell.length_c   1.000
_cell.angle_alpha   90.00
_cell.angle_beta   90.00
_cell.angle_gamma   90.00
#
_symmetry.space_group_name_H-M   'P 1'
#
loop_
_entity.id
_entity.type
_entity.pdbx_description
1 polymer ?
#
loop_
_entity_poly.entity_id
_entity_poly.type
_entity_poly.pdbx_seq_one_letter_code
_entity_poly.pdbx_strand_id
1 'polypeptide(L)'
;MAITAAIIGFQNLRRASPIMVSAVSSFNTGGLVPGPTAKAPSRNLGAVAAGRDIWLEVSWKFFGELRTLDSVTVGDLPARRLVRSHDVPSSANSEIWFISAGSGDILENTTSTDIGFTFDGGNLSVTAQIYRVVGASEIPAAIAAESGDRITITIPADGIAFISLIASGTTSGSMSNVTEDFSALCGKDFLGIHASTSSTSAESETATFSGNSTADFAAVALQSAAAR
;
A
#
# COMPACT_ATOMS: atom_id res chain seq x y z
N MET A 1 -46.66 -37.15 -25.75
CA MET A 1 -45.24 -36.90 -25.46
C MET A 1 -45.08 -35.42 -25.18
N ALA A 2 -44.86 -35.03 -23.93
CA ALA A 2 -44.72 -33.64 -23.52
C ALA A 2 -43.23 -33.32 -23.37
N ILE A 3 -42.78 -32.27 -24.06
CA ILE A 3 -41.40 -31.77 -23.99
C ILE A 3 -41.33 -30.84 -22.78
N THR A 4 -40.62 -31.26 -21.73
CA THR A 4 -40.30 -30.41 -20.58
C THR A 4 -39.13 -29.49 -20.98
N ALA A 5 -39.42 -28.22 -21.23
CA ALA A 5 -38.39 -27.20 -21.41
C ALA A 5 -37.77 -26.87 -20.04
N ALA A 6 -36.51 -27.24 -19.83
CA ALA A 6 -35.73 -26.80 -18.69
C ALA A 6 -35.36 -25.32 -18.89
N ILE A 7 -35.99 -24.43 -18.11
CA ILE A 7 -35.58 -23.04 -17.98
C ILE A 7 -34.29 -23.05 -17.16
N ILE A 8 -33.14 -22.98 -17.83
CA ILE A 8 -31.86 -22.66 -17.19
C ILE A 8 -31.94 -21.18 -16.82
N GLY A 9 -32.34 -20.90 -15.59
CA GLY A 9 -32.20 -19.58 -15.00
C GLY A 9 -30.72 -19.24 -14.90
N PHE A 10 -30.21 -18.47 -15.85
CA PHE A 10 -28.99 -17.70 -15.65
C PHE A 10 -29.29 -16.72 -14.50
N GLN A 11 -28.99 -17.13 -13.27
CA GLN A 11 -28.73 -16.16 -12.23
C GLN A 11 -27.54 -15.35 -12.74
N ASN A 12 -27.80 -14.11 -13.12
CA ASN A 12 -26.78 -13.09 -13.23
C ASN A 12 -26.10 -12.99 -11.84
N LEU A 13 -25.12 -13.86 -11.59
CA LEU A 13 -24.03 -13.55 -10.69
C LEU A 13 -23.50 -12.22 -11.22
N ARG A 14 -23.91 -11.12 -10.58
CA ARG A 14 -23.26 -9.83 -10.77
C ARG A 14 -21.82 -10.07 -10.36
N ARG A 15 -20.97 -10.39 -11.33
CA ARG A 15 -19.53 -10.47 -11.12
C ARG A 15 -19.15 -9.12 -10.53
N ALA A 16 -18.54 -9.13 -9.35
CA ALA A 16 -18.01 -7.90 -8.78
C ALA A 16 -17.11 -7.26 -9.85
N SER A 17 -17.22 -5.94 -10.01
CA SER A 17 -16.37 -5.24 -10.97
C SER A 17 -14.90 -5.49 -10.62
N PRO A 18 -14.03 -5.73 -11.59
CA PRO A 18 -12.62 -5.98 -11.31
C PRO A 18 -12.01 -4.77 -10.58
N ILE A 19 -11.15 -5.05 -9.59
CA ILE A 19 -10.37 -4.00 -8.92
C ILE A 19 -9.43 -3.39 -9.95
N MET A 20 -9.44 -2.06 -10.06
CA MET A 20 -8.48 -1.33 -10.88
C MET A 20 -7.46 -0.65 -9.98
N VAL A 21 -6.18 -0.97 -10.18
CA VAL A 21 -5.06 -0.39 -9.43
C VAL A 21 -4.15 0.37 -10.38
N SER A 22 -3.64 1.50 -9.92
CA SER A 22 -2.63 2.26 -10.65
C SER A 22 -1.65 2.88 -9.65
N ALA A 23 -0.36 2.58 -9.82
CA ALA A 23 0.73 3.33 -9.20
C ALA A 23 0.77 4.75 -9.82
N VAL A 24 0.29 5.75 -9.08
CA VAL A 24 0.05 7.11 -9.63
C VAL A 24 1.14 8.11 -9.30
N SER A 25 1.85 7.92 -8.20
CA SER A 25 2.95 8.80 -7.81
C SER A 25 3.86 8.12 -6.79
N SER A 26 5.14 8.47 -6.81
CA SER A 26 6.11 8.06 -5.79
C SER A 26 6.71 9.28 -5.10
N PHE A 27 7.32 9.04 -3.94
CA PHE A 27 8.03 10.05 -3.18
C PHE A 27 9.29 9.46 -2.55
N ASN A 28 10.36 10.23 -2.59
CA ASN A 28 11.59 9.98 -1.86
C ASN A 28 12.11 11.32 -1.35
N THR A 29 12.42 11.38 -0.06
CA THR A 29 12.97 12.58 0.59
C THR A 29 14.35 13.01 0.08
N GLY A 30 15.07 12.12 -0.61
CA GLY A 30 16.41 12.32 -1.15
C GLY A 30 17.53 12.24 -0.11
N GLY A 31 17.18 11.97 1.15
CA GLY A 31 18.11 12.00 2.27
C GLY A 31 17.40 12.34 3.59
N LEU A 32 18.18 12.82 4.55
CA LEU A 32 17.65 13.24 5.84
C LEU A 32 16.95 14.59 5.74
N VAL A 33 15.69 14.62 6.16
CA VAL A 33 14.90 15.85 6.32
C VAL A 33 15.01 16.31 7.77
N PRO A 34 15.41 17.57 8.02
CA PRO A 34 15.40 18.12 9.36
C PRO A 34 14.00 18.25 9.95
N GLY A 35 13.83 17.83 11.19
CA GLY A 35 12.59 17.97 11.94
C GLY A 35 11.58 16.83 11.71
N PRO A 36 10.47 16.83 12.47
CA PRO A 36 9.58 15.68 12.59
C PRO A 36 8.62 15.51 11.41
N THR A 37 8.68 16.37 10.40
CA THR A 37 7.73 16.37 9.30
C THR A 37 8.42 16.32 7.95
N ALA A 38 7.87 15.47 7.07
CA ALA A 38 8.17 15.49 5.65
C ALA A 38 6.90 15.77 4.85
N LYS A 39 7.07 16.47 3.75
CA LYS A 39 5.99 16.83 2.84
C LYS A 39 6.38 16.43 1.43
N ALA A 40 5.53 15.63 0.77
CA ALA A 40 5.64 15.32 -0.63
C ALA A 40 4.71 16.26 -1.41
N PRO A 41 5.23 17.31 -2.06
CA PRO A 41 4.38 18.30 -2.69
C PRO A 41 3.76 17.78 -3.99
N SER A 42 2.52 18.17 -4.26
CA SER A 42 1.82 17.99 -5.54
C SER A 42 1.85 16.54 -6.07
N ARG A 43 1.65 15.55 -5.20
CA ARG A 43 1.58 14.14 -5.59
C ARG A 43 0.29 13.85 -6.33
N ASN A 44 0.40 13.16 -7.46
CA ASN A 44 -0.73 12.72 -8.27
C ASN A 44 -1.52 11.64 -7.53
N LEU A 45 -2.84 11.80 -7.49
CA LEU A 45 -3.82 10.83 -6.95
C LEU A 45 -4.54 10.06 -8.06
N GLY A 46 -4.22 10.34 -9.33
CA GLY A 46 -4.85 9.77 -10.50
C GLY A 46 -6.23 10.34 -10.81
N ALA A 47 -6.87 9.79 -11.85
CA ALA A 47 -8.17 10.25 -12.32
C ALA A 47 -9.28 10.08 -11.27
N VAL A 48 -10.25 10.97 -11.26
CA VAL A 48 -11.46 10.82 -10.42
C VAL A 48 -12.25 9.58 -10.84
N ALA A 49 -12.80 8.84 -9.88
CA ALA A 49 -13.77 7.78 -10.12
C ALA A 49 -14.65 7.53 -8.89
N ALA A 50 -15.85 7.00 -9.12
CA ALA A 50 -16.69 6.49 -8.05
C ALA A 50 -16.00 5.30 -7.36
N GLY A 51 -16.08 5.26 -6.02
CA GLY A 51 -15.42 4.22 -5.22
C GLY A 51 -13.90 4.19 -5.36
N ARG A 52 -13.27 5.36 -5.54
CA ARG A 52 -11.83 5.53 -5.55
C ARG A 52 -11.30 5.64 -4.12
N ASP A 53 -10.28 4.86 -3.80
CA ASP A 53 -9.47 5.00 -2.60
C ASP A 53 -8.03 5.35 -2.97
N ILE A 54 -7.34 6.02 -2.05
CA ILE A 54 -5.92 6.33 -2.13
C ILE A 54 -5.18 5.48 -1.10
N TRP A 55 -4.22 4.71 -1.58
CA TRP A 55 -3.40 3.80 -0.78
C TRP A 55 -1.95 4.29 -0.79
N LEU A 56 -1.30 4.23 0.36
CA LEU A 56 0.06 4.67 0.55
C LEU A 56 0.87 3.57 1.22
N GLU A 57 1.86 3.06 0.49
CA GLU A 57 2.94 2.27 1.05
C GLU A 57 4.04 3.23 1.48
N VAL A 58 4.53 3.12 2.72
CA VAL A 58 5.45 4.07 3.33
C VAL A 58 6.57 3.32 4.03
N SER A 59 7.81 3.58 3.64
CA SER A 59 9.00 3.06 4.32
C SER A 59 9.80 4.25 4.84
N TRP A 60 10.27 4.19 6.08
CA TRP A 60 10.96 5.30 6.73
C TRP A 60 12.10 4.88 7.65
N LYS A 61 13.07 5.80 7.87
CA LYS A 61 14.30 5.59 8.65
C LYS A 61 14.64 6.79 9.54
N PHE A 62 15.11 6.52 10.75
CA PHE A 62 15.78 7.46 11.67
C PHE A 62 17.18 6.98 12.09
N PHE A 63 18.18 7.87 12.15
CA PHE A 63 19.52 7.50 12.59
C PHE A 63 19.67 7.59 14.11
N GLY A 64 19.93 6.45 14.76
CA GLY A 64 20.27 6.40 16.19
C GLY A 64 19.11 6.65 17.15
N GLU A 65 17.89 6.80 16.64
CA GLU A 65 16.69 7.07 17.43
C GLU A 65 15.57 6.11 17.05
N LEU A 66 14.78 5.69 18.05
CA LEU A 66 13.54 4.96 17.83
C LEU A 66 12.41 5.97 17.77
N ARG A 67 11.57 5.84 16.74
CA ARG A 67 10.49 6.78 16.42
C ARG A 67 9.23 6.06 15.99
N THR A 68 8.15 6.81 15.89
CA THR A 68 6.88 6.36 15.31
C THR A 68 6.41 7.35 14.26
N LEU A 69 5.87 6.83 13.15
CA LEU A 69 5.04 7.63 12.26
C LEU A 69 3.67 7.78 12.92
N ASP A 70 3.38 9.00 13.38
CA ASP A 70 2.19 9.31 14.16
C ASP A 70 0.99 9.55 13.23
N SER A 71 1.20 10.28 12.12
CA SER A 71 0.14 10.52 11.15
C SER A 71 0.65 10.66 9.72
N VAL A 72 -0.21 10.24 8.79
CA VAL A 72 -0.10 10.49 7.35
C VAL A 72 -1.31 11.31 6.93
N THR A 73 -1.10 12.34 6.11
CA THR A 73 -2.19 13.16 5.56
C THR A 73 -2.17 13.18 4.03
N VAL A 74 -3.35 13.31 3.43
CA VAL A 74 -3.55 13.49 1.99
C VAL A 74 -4.37 14.77 1.79
N GLY A 75 -3.73 15.85 1.37
CA GLY A 75 -4.36 17.16 1.30
C GLY A 75 -4.88 17.64 2.66
N ASP A 76 -4.03 17.54 3.68
CA ASP A 76 -4.32 17.87 5.08
C ASP A 76 -5.41 17.03 5.77
N LEU A 77 -5.96 16.02 5.08
CA LEU A 77 -6.90 15.07 5.66
C LEU A 77 -6.17 13.83 6.20
N PRO A 78 -6.53 13.34 7.41
CA PRO A 78 -5.86 12.20 8.00
C PRO A 78 -6.18 10.90 7.22
N ALA A 79 -5.12 10.19 6.82
CA ALA A 79 -5.22 8.81 6.39
C ALA A 79 -5.27 7.88 7.62
N ARG A 80 -5.86 6.69 7.45
CA ARG A 80 -5.87 5.65 8.47
C ARG A 80 -4.80 4.61 8.17
N ARG A 81 -4.01 4.28 9.19
CA ARG A 81 -3.05 3.17 9.15
C ARG A 81 -3.78 1.84 9.17
N LEU A 82 -3.31 0.90 8.36
CA LEU A 82 -3.79 -0.47 8.29
C LEU A 82 -2.82 -1.42 8.95
N VAL A 83 -1.53 -1.25 8.66
CA VAL A 83 -0.47 -2.13 9.15
C VAL A 83 0.83 -1.37 9.25
N ARG A 84 1.69 -1.84 10.15
CA ARG A 84 3.10 -1.47 10.28
C ARG A 84 3.91 -2.72 10.58
N SER A 85 5.12 -2.79 10.06
CA SER A 85 6.02 -3.93 10.26
C SER A 85 6.47 -4.07 11.71
N HIS A 86 6.57 -2.95 12.44
CA HIS A 86 6.83 -2.90 13.88
C HIS A 86 5.76 -2.11 14.63
N ASP A 87 5.17 -2.72 15.65
CA ASP A 87 4.16 -2.08 16.51
C ASP A 87 4.73 -1.19 17.64
N VAL A 88 6.04 -1.22 17.81
CA VAL A 88 6.79 -0.43 18.80
C VAL A 88 7.67 0.60 18.09
N PRO A 89 8.14 1.65 18.80
CA PRO A 89 9.10 2.58 18.23
C PRO A 89 10.30 1.85 17.62
N SER A 90 10.63 2.19 16.38
CA SER A 90 11.72 1.57 15.64
C SER A 90 12.59 2.63 14.98
N SER A 91 13.80 2.27 14.60
CA SER A 91 14.66 3.13 13.80
C SER A 91 14.37 3.02 12.29
N ALA A 92 13.57 2.04 11.88
CA ALA A 92 13.14 1.77 10.52
C ALA A 92 11.78 1.05 10.55
N ASN A 93 10.86 1.38 9.64
CA ASN A 93 9.57 0.69 9.55
C ASN A 93 8.99 0.81 8.14
N SER A 94 8.14 -0.15 7.80
CA SER A 94 7.24 -0.08 6.65
C SER A 94 5.79 -0.12 7.12
N GLU A 95 4.96 0.71 6.51
CA GLU A 95 3.57 0.92 6.90
C GLU A 95 2.68 1.08 5.67
N ILE A 96 1.42 0.66 5.79
CA ILE A 96 0.41 0.86 4.75
C ILE A 96 -0.74 1.67 5.33
N TRP A 97 -1.10 2.74 4.62
CA TRP A 97 -2.13 3.70 4.98
C TRP A 97 -3.14 3.83 3.86
N PHE A 98 -4.38 4.23 4.18
CA PHE A 98 -5.38 4.52 3.17
C PHE A 98 -6.28 5.70 3.55
N ILE A 99 -6.92 6.29 2.55
CA ILE A 99 -8.00 7.25 2.69
C ILE A 99 -8.99 7.10 1.53
N SER A 100 -10.29 7.21 1.82
CA SER A 100 -11.31 7.22 0.78
C SER A 100 -11.39 8.56 0.05
N ALA A 101 -11.54 8.49 -1.26
CA ALA A 101 -11.53 9.63 -2.17
C ALA A 101 -12.55 9.45 -3.31
N GLY A 102 -13.60 8.67 -3.04
CA GLY A 102 -14.67 8.34 -3.96
C GLY A 102 -15.77 9.38 -3.93
N SER A 103 -16.90 9.07 -4.55
CA SER A 103 -18.01 10.02 -4.62
C SER A 103 -18.62 10.28 -3.25
N GLY A 104 -18.78 11.55 -2.87
CA GLY A 104 -19.22 11.97 -1.55
C GLY A 104 -18.09 12.13 -0.51
N ASP A 105 -16.86 11.74 -0.83
CA ASP A 105 -15.69 11.97 0.03
C ASP A 105 -15.10 13.36 -0.20
N ILE A 106 -14.41 13.90 0.81
CA ILE A 106 -13.79 15.24 0.75
C ILE A 106 -12.77 15.34 -0.40
N LEU A 107 -12.11 14.23 -0.75
CA LEU A 107 -11.12 14.16 -1.84
C LEU A 107 -11.72 13.85 -3.21
N GLU A 108 -13.05 13.71 -3.37
CA GLU A 108 -13.72 13.23 -4.59
C GLU A 108 -13.14 13.82 -5.89
N ASN A 109 -12.96 15.14 -5.95
CA ASN A 109 -12.52 15.85 -7.16
C ASN A 109 -11.02 16.18 -7.18
N THR A 110 -10.27 15.76 -6.15
CA THR A 110 -8.84 16.01 -6.04
C THR A 110 -8.05 15.00 -6.87
N THR A 111 -7.24 15.49 -7.81
CA THR A 111 -6.36 14.66 -8.65
C THR A 111 -4.88 14.82 -8.31
N SER A 112 -4.51 15.86 -7.56
CA SER A 112 -3.17 16.05 -7.02
C SER A 112 -3.24 16.85 -5.73
N THR A 113 -2.41 16.50 -4.75
CA THR A 113 -2.33 17.20 -3.48
C THR A 113 -1.01 16.89 -2.76
N ASP A 114 -0.76 17.56 -1.65
CA ASP A 114 0.39 17.28 -0.82
C ASP A 114 0.14 16.07 0.07
N ILE A 115 1.18 15.26 0.28
CA ILE A 115 1.16 14.17 1.27
C ILE A 115 2.05 14.57 2.44
N GLY A 116 1.51 14.54 3.66
CA GLY A 116 2.24 14.84 4.88
C GLY A 116 2.59 13.58 5.66
N PHE A 117 3.80 13.55 6.22
CA PHE A 117 4.26 12.51 7.15
C PHE A 117 4.71 13.22 8.43
N THR A 118 4.12 12.86 9.57
CA THR A 118 4.46 13.46 10.88
C THR A 118 4.87 12.38 11.86
N PHE A 119 6.03 12.56 12.46
CA PHE A 119 6.63 11.66 13.43
C PHE A 119 6.67 12.28 14.83
N ASP A 120 6.91 11.45 15.84
CA ASP A 120 7.05 11.86 17.24
C ASP A 120 8.34 12.66 17.54
N GLY A 121 9.20 12.88 16.53
CA GLY A 121 10.43 13.66 16.63
C GLY A 121 11.47 13.30 15.57
N GLY A 122 12.67 13.86 15.72
CA GLY A 122 13.88 13.43 14.99
C GLY A 122 14.04 13.96 13.57
N ASN A 123 15.09 13.50 12.89
CA ASN A 123 15.34 13.75 11.47
C ASN A 123 15.09 12.45 10.69
N LEU A 124 14.20 12.53 9.71
CA LEU A 124 13.63 11.37 9.03
C LEU A 124 14.18 11.19 7.61
N SER A 125 14.08 9.99 7.08
CA SER A 125 14.04 9.75 5.63
C SER A 125 12.84 8.88 5.30
N VAL A 126 12.12 9.22 4.24
CA VAL A 126 10.88 8.55 3.81
C VAL A 126 10.97 8.21 2.32
N THR A 127 10.42 7.05 1.98
CA THR A 127 10.01 6.67 0.64
C THR A 127 8.54 6.25 0.69
N ALA A 128 7.79 6.54 -0.38
CA ALA A 128 6.40 6.12 -0.47
C ALA A 128 5.98 5.88 -1.91
N GLN A 129 5.05 4.95 -2.08
CA GLN A 129 4.31 4.74 -3.32
C GLN A 129 2.83 5.00 -3.08
N ILE A 130 2.21 5.75 -3.99
CA ILE A 130 0.82 6.15 -3.93
C ILE A 130 0.08 5.41 -5.03
N TYR A 131 -0.98 4.73 -4.63
CA TYR A 131 -1.85 3.99 -5.53
C TYR A 131 -3.24 4.59 -5.54
N ARG A 132 -3.81 4.64 -6.74
CA ARG A 132 -5.23 4.80 -6.94
C ARG A 132 -5.84 3.42 -7.05
N VAL A 133 -6.83 3.15 -6.21
CA VAL A 133 -7.58 1.89 -6.21
C VAL A 133 -9.04 2.18 -6.46
N VAL A 134 -9.68 1.44 -7.36
CA VAL A 134 -11.13 1.57 -7.63
C VAL A 134 -11.80 0.22 -7.54
N GLY A 135 -12.93 0.19 -6.83
CA GLY A 135 -13.75 -1.02 -6.73
C GLY A 135 -13.20 -2.07 -5.77
N ALA A 136 -12.27 -1.71 -4.88
CA ALA A 136 -11.85 -2.58 -3.78
C ALA A 136 -12.74 -2.36 -2.54
N SER A 137 -12.78 -3.36 -1.67
CA SER A 137 -13.28 -3.25 -0.32
C SER A 137 -12.20 -3.67 0.66
N GLU A 138 -11.98 -2.83 1.67
CA GLU A 138 -11.10 -3.12 2.80
C GLU A 138 -11.73 -4.08 3.81
N ILE A 139 -13.00 -4.49 3.65
CA ILE A 139 -13.68 -5.34 4.63
C ILE A 139 -14.12 -6.65 3.97
N PRO A 140 -13.54 -7.81 4.37
CA PRO A 140 -12.37 -7.97 5.23
C PRO A 140 -11.05 -7.83 4.45
N ALA A 141 -10.09 -7.07 4.98
CA ALA A 141 -8.71 -7.03 4.50
C ALA A 141 -7.88 -8.12 5.21
N ALA A 142 -7.04 -8.83 4.47
CA ALA A 142 -5.98 -9.65 5.06
C ALA A 142 -4.76 -8.77 5.32
N ILE A 143 -4.09 -8.95 6.46
CA ILE A 143 -2.95 -8.15 6.88
C ILE A 143 -1.83 -9.08 7.33
N ALA A 144 -0.59 -8.76 6.95
CA ALA A 144 0.60 -9.45 7.42
C ALA A 144 1.73 -8.44 7.73
N ALA A 145 2.54 -8.77 8.74
CA ALA A 145 3.74 -8.04 9.11
C ALA A 145 4.80 -9.06 9.53
N GLU A 146 5.96 -9.03 8.88
CA GLU A 146 7.03 -10.03 9.06
C GLU A 146 8.40 -9.36 8.97
N SER A 147 9.41 -9.99 9.56
CA SER A 147 10.81 -9.61 9.41
C SER A 147 11.59 -10.81 8.89
N GLY A 148 12.46 -10.61 7.91
CA GLY A 148 13.24 -11.68 7.30
C GLY A 148 13.50 -11.45 5.81
N ASP A 149 13.46 -12.53 5.04
CA ASP A 149 13.66 -12.53 3.59
C ASP A 149 12.35 -12.62 2.79
N ARG A 150 11.21 -12.81 3.45
CA ARG A 150 9.92 -13.04 2.78
C ARG A 150 8.74 -12.54 3.61
N ILE A 151 7.60 -12.39 2.94
CA ILE A 151 6.29 -12.22 3.54
C ILE A 151 5.27 -13.07 2.78
N THR A 152 4.32 -13.67 3.50
CA THR A 152 3.19 -14.39 2.90
C THR A 152 1.88 -13.66 3.18
N ILE A 153 1.07 -13.46 2.14
CA ILE A 153 -0.26 -12.85 2.26
C ILE A 153 -1.29 -13.64 1.46
N THR A 154 -2.46 -13.88 2.05
CA THR A 154 -3.57 -14.50 1.32
C THR A 154 -4.36 -13.43 0.58
N ILE A 155 -4.37 -13.52 -0.74
CA ILE A 155 -5.11 -12.62 -1.63
C ILE A 155 -6.46 -13.26 -1.94
N PRO A 156 -7.58 -12.57 -1.65
CA PRO A 156 -8.89 -13.04 -2.08
C PRO A 156 -8.98 -13.19 -3.61
N ALA A 157 -9.92 -14.01 -4.09
CA ALA A 157 -10.18 -14.12 -5.52
C ALA A 157 -10.57 -12.77 -6.13
N ASP A 158 -10.06 -12.47 -7.32
CA ASP A 158 -10.17 -11.17 -7.99
C ASP A 158 -9.67 -9.99 -7.10
N GLY A 159 -8.74 -10.27 -6.18
CA GLY A 159 -8.18 -9.34 -5.20
C GLY A 159 -6.84 -8.72 -5.60
N ILE A 160 -6.38 -7.79 -4.77
CA ILE A 160 -5.07 -7.12 -4.87
C ILE A 160 -4.37 -7.15 -3.52
N ALA A 161 -3.04 -7.30 -3.51
CA ALA A 161 -2.18 -7.03 -2.36
C ALA A 161 -1.22 -5.87 -2.62
N PHE A 162 -0.96 -5.13 -1.55
CA PHE A 162 0.03 -4.08 -1.39
C PHE A 162 1.07 -4.57 -0.40
N ILE A 163 2.35 -4.43 -0.75
CA ILE A 163 3.50 -4.92 0.01
C ILE A 163 4.55 -3.83 0.06
N SER A 164 4.81 -3.32 1.26
CA SER A 164 5.89 -2.38 1.54
C SER A 164 6.95 -3.08 2.38
N LEU A 165 8.21 -2.81 2.07
CA LEU A 165 9.32 -3.25 2.92
C LEU A 165 10.38 -2.18 3.09
N ILE A 166 11.16 -2.36 4.15
CA ILE A 166 12.39 -1.62 4.39
C ILE A 166 13.49 -2.59 4.76
N ALA A 167 14.55 -2.61 3.95
CA ALA A 167 15.68 -3.51 4.11
C ALA A 167 16.92 -2.75 4.57
N SER A 168 17.63 -3.30 5.56
CA SER A 168 18.90 -2.75 6.05
C SER A 168 20.07 -3.19 5.17
N GLY A 169 21.11 -2.37 5.04
CA GLY A 169 22.38 -2.72 4.40
C GLY A 169 22.34 -2.97 2.89
N THR A 170 21.16 -2.93 2.27
CA THR A 170 20.99 -3.24 0.86
C THR A 170 20.80 -1.95 0.06
N THR A 171 21.80 -1.48 -0.66
CA THR A 171 21.55 -0.59 -1.82
C THR A 171 21.10 -1.40 -3.05
N SER A 172 21.13 -2.74 -2.94
CA SER A 172 20.75 -3.70 -3.97
C SER A 172 19.83 -4.78 -3.40
N GLY A 173 18.71 -5.00 -4.06
CA GLY A 173 17.75 -6.04 -3.74
C GLY A 173 16.48 -5.81 -4.52
N SER A 174 15.69 -6.85 -4.67
CA SER A 174 14.38 -6.80 -5.33
C SER A 174 13.42 -7.83 -4.74
N MET A 175 12.13 -7.66 -4.99
CA MET A 175 11.08 -8.61 -4.69
C MET A 175 10.72 -9.48 -5.89
N SER A 176 10.46 -10.76 -5.65
CA SER A 176 9.91 -11.71 -6.62
C SER A 176 8.42 -11.98 -6.37
N ASN A 177 7.72 -12.47 -7.40
CA ASN A 177 6.28 -12.82 -7.40
C ASN A 177 5.32 -11.63 -7.22
N VAL A 178 5.87 -10.42 -7.26
CA VAL A 178 5.14 -9.15 -7.17
C VAL A 178 5.68 -8.21 -8.24
N THR A 179 4.92 -7.16 -8.53
CA THR A 179 5.41 -6.05 -9.36
C THR A 179 6.03 -5.01 -8.45
N GLU A 180 7.33 -4.76 -8.61
CA GLU A 180 7.98 -3.64 -7.93
C GLU A 180 7.57 -2.32 -8.59
N ASP A 181 6.68 -1.58 -7.92
CA ASP A 181 6.16 -0.31 -8.42
C ASP A 181 7.13 0.84 -8.15
N PHE A 182 7.85 0.78 -7.02
CA PHE A 182 8.86 1.77 -6.67
C PHE A 182 9.91 1.22 -5.69
N SER A 183 11.17 1.50 -5.97
CA SER A 183 12.28 1.23 -5.05
C SER A 183 13.25 2.39 -5.02
N ALA A 184 13.71 2.76 -3.82
CA ALA A 184 14.69 3.81 -3.65
C ALA A 184 15.34 3.76 -2.26
N LEU A 185 16.52 4.38 -2.14
CA LEU A 185 17.19 4.49 -0.85
C LEU A 185 16.34 5.30 0.13
N CYS A 186 16.10 4.72 1.30
CA CYS A 186 15.34 5.29 2.39
C CYS A 186 16.31 5.70 3.51
N GLY A 187 17.07 6.75 3.25
CA GLY A 187 18.20 7.16 4.08
C GLY A 187 19.46 6.36 3.74
N LYS A 188 20.52 6.63 4.50
CA LYS A 188 21.79 5.91 4.38
C LYS A 188 21.63 4.42 4.74
N ASP A 189 22.10 3.56 3.84
CA ASP A 189 22.19 2.10 3.97
C ASP A 189 20.84 1.38 4.18
N PHE A 190 19.73 1.97 3.72
CA PHE A 190 18.42 1.31 3.75
C PHE A 190 17.71 1.47 2.41
N LEU A 191 16.98 0.44 1.99
CA LEU A 191 16.20 0.42 0.75
C LEU A 191 14.73 0.23 1.09
N GLY A 192 13.90 1.17 0.65
CA GLY A 192 12.46 1.00 0.64
C GLY A 192 12.04 0.40 -0.69
N ILE A 193 11.21 -0.65 -0.66
CA ILE A 193 10.56 -1.21 -1.84
C ILE A 193 9.06 -1.25 -1.59
N HIS A 194 8.32 -0.85 -2.62
CA HIS A 194 6.88 -0.70 -2.66
C HIS A 194 6.38 -1.48 -3.87
N ALA A 195 5.46 -2.42 -3.67
CA ALA A 195 5.05 -3.37 -4.68
C ALA A 195 3.60 -3.80 -4.54
N SER A 196 3.04 -4.23 -5.65
CA SER A 196 1.69 -4.76 -5.72
C SER A 196 1.64 -6.09 -6.45
N THR A 197 0.59 -6.86 -6.17
CA THR A 197 0.28 -8.07 -6.93
C THR A 197 -1.23 -8.32 -6.88
N SER A 198 -1.79 -8.95 -7.91
CA SER A 198 -3.19 -9.32 -7.98
C SER A 198 -3.34 -10.82 -8.12
N SER A 199 -4.48 -11.34 -7.70
CA SER A 199 -4.85 -12.72 -8.00
C SER A 199 -6.23 -12.81 -8.62
N THR A 200 -6.38 -13.79 -9.52
CA THR A 200 -7.67 -14.17 -10.11
C THR A 200 -8.40 -15.23 -9.27
N SER A 201 -7.70 -15.91 -8.35
CA SER A 201 -8.26 -16.94 -7.49
C SER A 201 -7.88 -16.69 -6.03
N ALA A 202 -8.53 -17.35 -5.07
CA ALA A 202 -8.15 -17.15 -3.68
C ALA A 202 -6.88 -17.96 -3.41
N GLU A 203 -5.74 -17.29 -3.19
CA GLU A 203 -4.45 -17.96 -2.99
C GLU A 203 -3.50 -17.18 -2.07
N SER A 204 -2.56 -17.90 -1.48
CA SER A 204 -1.47 -17.30 -0.70
C SER A 204 -0.28 -17.03 -1.60
N GLU A 205 0.09 -15.76 -1.71
CA GLU A 205 1.27 -15.32 -2.42
C GLU A 205 2.42 -15.10 -1.45
N THR A 206 3.61 -15.59 -1.82
CA THR A 206 4.84 -15.37 -1.05
C THR A 206 5.77 -14.45 -1.84
N ALA A 207 5.91 -13.22 -1.37
CA ALA A 207 6.90 -12.28 -1.87
C ALA A 207 8.22 -12.52 -1.16
N THR A 208 9.32 -12.61 -1.91
CA THR A 208 10.66 -12.85 -1.37
C THR A 208 11.58 -11.70 -1.76
N PHE A 209 12.26 -11.13 -0.77
CA PHE A 209 13.30 -10.14 -0.95
C PHE A 209 14.65 -10.82 -1.20
N SER A 210 15.32 -10.43 -2.28
CA SER A 210 16.58 -11.03 -2.73
C SER A 210 17.84 -10.39 -2.12
N GLY A 211 17.69 -9.42 -1.21
CA GLY A 211 18.81 -8.76 -0.57
C GLY A 211 19.59 -9.67 0.39
N ASN A 212 20.78 -9.23 0.77
CA ASN A 212 21.70 -9.96 1.66
C ASN A 212 21.47 -9.69 3.15
N SER A 213 20.39 -9.00 3.49
CA SER A 213 20.03 -8.61 4.85
C SER A 213 18.53 -8.80 5.06
N THR A 214 18.08 -8.64 6.31
CA THR A 214 16.67 -8.70 6.65
C THR A 214 15.93 -7.45 6.19
N ALA A 215 14.70 -7.68 5.74
CA ALA A 215 13.70 -6.66 5.48
C ALA A 215 12.56 -6.78 6.49
N ASP A 216 12.02 -5.64 6.87
CA ASP A 216 10.78 -5.55 7.63
C ASP A 216 9.64 -5.25 6.66
N PHE A 217 8.63 -6.11 6.64
CA PHE A 217 7.54 -6.10 5.68
C PHE A 217 6.23 -5.71 6.34
N ALA A 218 5.40 -5.01 5.58
CA ALA A 218 3.99 -4.78 5.86
C ALA A 218 3.18 -5.06 4.59
N ALA A 219 2.13 -5.86 4.71
CA ALA A 219 1.27 -6.21 3.59
C ALA A 219 -0.21 -6.10 3.93
N VAL A 220 -1.01 -5.71 2.94
CA VAL A 220 -2.47 -5.71 2.99
C VAL A 220 -3.00 -6.31 1.69
N ALA A 221 -3.96 -7.24 1.79
CA ALA A 221 -4.72 -7.72 0.64
C ALA A 221 -6.21 -7.37 0.76
N LEU A 222 -6.80 -7.00 -0.38
CA LEU A 222 -8.16 -6.48 -0.53
C LEU A 222 -8.95 -7.34 -1.50
N GLN A 223 -10.25 -7.43 -1.25
CA GLN A 223 -11.20 -8.06 -2.15
C GLN A 223 -11.94 -7.03 -2.99
N SER A 224 -12.60 -7.48 -4.06
CA SER A 224 -13.50 -6.63 -4.85
C SER A 224 -14.68 -6.15 -3.98
N ALA A 225 -15.06 -4.89 -4.12
CA ALA A 225 -16.31 -4.40 -3.55
C ALA A 225 -17.50 -5.07 -4.24
N ALA A 226 -18.46 -5.56 -3.45
CA ALA A 226 -19.75 -5.99 -4.01
C ALA A 226 -20.38 -4.83 -4.79
N ALA A 227 -20.97 -5.11 -5.96
CA ALA A 227 -21.73 -4.13 -6.71
C ALA A 227 -22.86 -3.57 -5.84
N ARG A 228 -22.68 -2.34 -5.33
CA ARG A 228 -23.71 -1.62 -4.58
C ARG A 228 -24.90 -1.30 -5.47
#